data_AF-A0A966XYA2-F1
#
_entry.id   AF-A0A966XYA2-F1
#
_cell.length_a   1.000
_cell.length_b   1.000
_cell.length_c   1.000
_cell.angle_alpha   90.00
_cell.angle_beta   90.00
_cell.angle_gamma   90.00
#
_symmetry.space_group_name_H-M   'P 1'
#
loop_
_entity.id
_entity.type
_entity.pdbx_description
1 polymer ?
#
loop_
_entity_poly.entity_id
_entity_poly.type
_entity_poly.pdbx_seq_one_letter_code
_entity_poly.pdbx_strand_id
1 'polypeptide(L)'
;MPQAAAALKECKPTGEYALSTTAGTKPLAATTLSRWAQDLAVAIPEFQAKRIRSGVETLLASQKVSKDIRGWLQLHGVSGVQARHYDGHEYIDEKREALDALYLSLTRKAPAKAVPHKATANNRTRRRAP
;
A
#
# COMPACT_ATOMS: atom_id res chain seq x y z
N MET A 1 0.60 -13.72 -6.46
CA MET A 1 0.75 -13.21 -5.07
C MET A 1 0.80 -14.36 -4.06
N PRO A 2 1.93 -15.07 -3.92
CA PRO A 2 2.06 -16.16 -2.94
C PRO A 2 1.89 -15.70 -1.48
N GLN A 3 2.23 -14.45 -1.17
CA GLN A 3 2.21 -13.90 0.18
C GLN A 3 0.79 -13.68 0.71
N ALA A 4 -0.12 -13.20 -0.13
CA ALA A 4 -1.54 -13.08 0.22
C ALA A 4 -2.16 -14.46 0.50
N ALA A 5 -1.81 -15.46 -0.30
CA ALA A 5 -2.26 -16.84 -0.09
C ALA A 5 -1.69 -17.43 1.21
N ALA A 6 -0.44 -17.13 1.55
CA ALA A 6 0.17 -17.53 2.82
C ALA A 6 -0.53 -16.87 4.02
N ALA A 7 -0.74 -15.55 3.98
CA ALA A 7 -1.45 -14.82 5.02
C ALA A 7 -2.88 -15.37 5.24
N LEU A 8 -3.58 -15.74 4.16
CA LEU A 8 -4.91 -16.35 4.27
C LEU A 8 -4.88 -17.72 4.99
N LYS A 9 -3.82 -18.52 4.77
CA LYS A 9 -3.62 -19.78 5.51
C LYS A 9 -3.33 -19.53 6.99
N GLU A 10 -2.60 -18.46 7.32
CA GLU A 10 -2.30 -18.07 8.70
C GLU A 10 -3.56 -17.68 9.48
N CYS A 11 -4.61 -17.20 8.80
CA CYS A 11 -5.92 -16.95 9.43
C CYS A 11 -6.60 -18.24 9.93
N LYS A 12 -6.12 -19.43 9.56
CA LYS A 12 -6.68 -20.75 9.91
C LYS A 12 -8.20 -20.80 9.72
N PRO A 13 -8.69 -20.54 8.49
CA PRO A 13 -10.12 -20.49 8.23
C PRO A 13 -10.75 -21.88 8.44
N THR A 14 -11.80 -21.95 9.26
CA THR A 14 -12.51 -23.21 9.58
C THR A 14 -13.89 -23.33 8.92
N GLY A 15 -14.42 -22.25 8.36
CA GLY A 15 -15.74 -22.19 7.74
C GLY A 15 -15.76 -21.32 6.48
N GLU A 16 -16.92 -20.80 6.11
CA GLU A 16 -17.12 -19.99 4.89
C GLU A 16 -16.27 -18.71 4.90
N TYR A 17 -16.21 -18.04 6.04
CA TYR A 17 -15.50 -16.77 6.17
C TYR A 17 -14.10 -16.96 6.73
N ALA A 18 -13.09 -16.57 5.95
CA ALA A 18 -11.70 -16.70 6.37
C ALA A 18 -11.30 -15.75 7.51
N LEU A 19 -11.92 -14.57 7.55
CA LEU A 19 -11.81 -13.63 8.66
C LEU A 19 -13.09 -13.71 9.49
N SER A 20 -13.03 -14.39 10.64
CA SER A 20 -14.20 -14.63 11.49
C SER A 20 -13.81 -14.74 12.95
N THR A 21 -14.70 -14.28 13.83
CA THR A 21 -14.62 -14.51 15.29
C THR A 21 -15.58 -15.61 15.76
N THR A 22 -16.34 -16.21 14.84
CA THR A 22 -17.36 -17.23 15.14
C THR A 22 -17.07 -18.52 14.38
N ALA A 23 -15.79 -18.93 14.35
CA ALA A 23 -15.32 -20.14 13.69
C ALA A 23 -15.74 -20.27 12.20
N GLY A 24 -15.85 -19.15 11.50
CA GLY A 24 -16.17 -19.11 10.07
C GLY A 24 -17.66 -19.09 9.73
N THR A 25 -18.55 -19.01 10.72
CA THR A 25 -20.02 -18.94 10.50
C THR A 25 -20.53 -17.54 10.13
N LYS A 26 -19.82 -16.49 10.57
CA LYS A 26 -20.12 -15.09 10.24
C LYS A 26 -18.84 -14.35 9.85
N PRO A 27 -18.90 -13.38 8.93
CA PRO A 27 -17.74 -12.55 8.63
C PRO A 27 -17.38 -11.68 9.83
N LEU A 28 -16.11 -11.34 9.95
CA LEU A 28 -15.65 -10.33 10.90
C LEU A 28 -16.38 -9.00 10.65
N ALA A 29 -17.04 -8.47 11.68
CA ALA A 29 -17.69 -7.18 11.59
C ALA A 29 -16.68 -6.06 11.29
N ALA A 30 -17.02 -5.15 10.38
CA ALA A 30 -16.15 -4.05 9.99
C ALA A 30 -15.78 -3.12 11.16
N THR A 31 -16.70 -2.95 12.12
CA THR A 31 -16.47 -2.19 13.36
C THR A 31 -15.42 -2.85 14.25
N THR A 32 -15.47 -4.18 14.39
CA THR A 32 -14.48 -4.96 15.14
C THR A 32 -13.10 -4.85 14.50
N LEU A 33 -13.00 -5.05 13.18
CA LEU A 33 -11.75 -4.87 12.45
C LEU A 33 -11.20 -3.45 12.63
N SER A 34 -12.08 -2.45 12.52
CA SER A 34 -11.69 -1.05 12.64
C SER A 34 -11.15 -0.71 14.03
N ARG A 35 -11.78 -1.24 15.08
CA ARG A 35 -11.31 -1.08 16.46
C ARG A 35 -9.97 -1.76 16.68
N TRP A 36 -9.82 -3.02 16.27
CA TRP A 36 -8.55 -3.75 16.41
C TRP A 36 -7.40 -3.05 15.67
N ALA A 37 -7.67 -2.53 14.48
CA ALA A 37 -6.67 -1.79 13.73
C ALA A 37 -6.22 -0.51 14.46
N GLN A 38 -7.14 0.18 15.16
CA GLN A 38 -6.81 1.34 16.01
C GLN A 38 -6.01 0.92 17.25
N ASP A 39 -6.45 -0.14 17.93
CA ASP A 39 -5.80 -0.70 19.12
C ASP A 39 -4.35 -1.16 18.83
N LEU A 40 -4.06 -1.61 17.59
CA LEU A 40 -2.72 -2.01 17.16
C LEU A 40 -1.86 -0.83 16.68
N ALA A 41 -2.48 0.21 16.13
CA ALA A 41 -1.78 1.34 15.52
C ALA A 41 -1.50 2.50 16.49
N VAL A 42 -1.33 2.22 17.79
CA VAL A 42 -1.15 3.23 18.85
C VAL A 42 0.04 4.17 18.62
N ALA A 43 1.05 3.73 17.85
CA ALA A 43 2.21 4.56 17.49
C ALA A 43 1.91 5.58 16.36
N ILE A 44 0.73 5.51 15.74
CA ILE A 44 0.30 6.39 14.66
C ILE A 44 -0.86 7.26 15.20
N PRO A 45 -0.60 8.54 15.50
CA PRO A 45 -1.63 9.45 16.02
C PRO A 45 -2.86 9.49 15.10
N GLU A 46 -4.05 9.43 15.70
CA GLU A 46 -5.35 9.54 15.02
C GLU A 46 -5.55 8.53 13.86
N PHE A 47 -4.89 7.37 13.94
CA PHE A 47 -5.07 6.32 12.95
C PHE A 47 -6.54 5.88 12.86
N GLN A 48 -7.03 5.72 11.63
CA GLN A 48 -8.35 5.16 11.34
C GLN A 48 -8.17 4.05 10.31
N ALA A 49 -8.89 2.94 10.42
CA ALA A 49 -8.75 1.80 9.50
C ALA A 49 -8.95 2.18 8.02
N LYS A 50 -9.80 3.18 7.73
CA LYS A 50 -9.97 3.73 6.36
C LYS A 50 -8.67 4.26 5.74
N ARG A 51 -7.70 4.66 6.58
CA ARG A 51 -6.38 5.15 6.16
C ARG A 51 -5.54 4.07 5.49
N ILE A 52 -5.82 2.79 5.75
CA ILE A 52 -5.14 1.68 5.08
C ILE A 52 -5.35 1.78 3.57
N ARG A 53 -6.61 1.96 3.12
CA ARG A 53 -6.93 2.09 1.70
C ARG A 53 -6.28 3.32 1.07
N SER A 54 -6.37 4.49 1.71
CA SER A 54 -5.73 5.70 1.20
C SER A 54 -4.21 5.60 1.19
N GLY A 55 -3.61 4.91 2.17
CA GLY A 55 -2.17 4.65 2.23
C GLY A 55 -1.70 3.78 1.07
N VAL A 56 -2.45 2.71 0.76
CA VAL A 56 -2.19 1.86 -0.42
C VAL A 56 -2.29 2.69 -1.71
N GLU A 57 -3.31 3.54 -1.84
CA GLU A 57 -3.49 4.42 -2.99
C GLU A 57 -2.30 5.37 -3.17
N THR A 58 -1.88 6.04 -2.10
CA THR A 58 -0.69 6.93 -2.11
C THR A 58 0.58 6.17 -2.45
N LEU A 59 0.76 4.95 -1.90
CA LEU A 59 1.96 4.16 -2.15
C LEU A 59 2.03 3.68 -3.60
N LEU A 60 0.92 3.19 -4.16
CA LEU A 60 0.83 2.84 -5.58
C LEU A 60 1.09 4.04 -6.49
N ALA A 61 0.55 5.21 -6.16
CA ALA A 61 0.82 6.44 -6.89
C ALA A 61 2.32 6.80 -6.87
N SER A 62 3.00 6.61 -5.73
CA SER A 62 4.45 6.83 -5.62
C SER A 62 5.28 5.88 -6.50
N GLN A 63 4.75 4.69 -6.79
CA GLN A 63 5.34 3.73 -7.73
C GLN A 63 4.93 3.99 -9.19
N LYS A 64 4.30 5.14 -9.47
CA LYS A 64 3.83 5.56 -10.81
C LYS A 64 2.76 4.66 -11.43
N VAL A 65 2.02 3.90 -10.62
CA VAL A 65 0.85 3.15 -11.10
C VAL A 65 -0.24 4.14 -11.51
N SER A 66 -0.80 3.94 -12.71
CA SER A 66 -1.79 4.86 -13.29
C SER A 66 -3.04 4.96 -12.40
N LYS A 67 -3.78 6.06 -12.56
CA LYS A 67 -5.03 6.27 -11.82
C LYS A 67 -6.07 5.19 -12.16
N ASP A 68 -6.12 4.73 -13.41
CA ASP A 68 -7.10 3.74 -13.86
C ASP A 68 -6.79 2.35 -13.30
N ILE A 69 -5.53 1.90 -13.33
CA ILE A 69 -5.12 0.62 -12.71
C ILE A 69 -5.40 0.64 -11.21
N ARG A 70 -5.06 1.74 -10.51
CA ARG A 70 -5.39 1.92 -9.08
C ARG A 70 -6.89 1.87 -8.84
N GLY A 71 -7.66 2.53 -9.70
CA GLY A 71 -9.11 2.56 -9.64
C GLY A 71 -9.72 1.17 -9.80
N TRP A 72 -9.32 0.41 -10.82
CA TRP A 72 -9.78 -0.96 -11.04
C TRP A 72 -9.33 -1.90 -9.93
N LEU A 73 -8.08 -1.80 -9.47
CA LEU A 73 -7.55 -2.67 -8.41
C LEU A 73 -8.33 -2.49 -7.10
N GLN A 74 -8.67 -1.25 -6.74
CA GLN A 74 -9.40 -0.93 -5.51
C GLN A 74 -10.92 -0.85 -5.72
N LEU A 75 -11.43 -1.11 -6.93
CA LEU A 75 -12.85 -1.04 -7.29
C LEU A 75 -13.49 0.33 -6.98
N HIS A 76 -12.80 1.43 -7.32
CA HIS A 76 -13.34 2.79 -7.18
C HIS A 76 -12.78 3.75 -8.23
N GLY A 77 -13.47 4.86 -8.49
CA GLY A 77 -12.91 5.94 -9.32
C GLY A 77 -12.81 5.62 -10.81
N VAL A 78 -13.38 4.50 -11.25
CA VAL A 78 -13.52 4.11 -12.65
C VAL A 78 -14.86 4.64 -13.11
N SER A 79 -14.86 5.84 -13.66
CA SER A 79 -16.06 6.54 -14.11
C SER A 79 -15.84 7.08 -15.51
N GLY A 80 -16.75 6.76 -16.43
CA GLY A 80 -16.70 7.25 -17.81
C GLY A 80 -17.48 6.33 -18.74
N VAL A 81 -17.98 6.88 -19.85
CA VAL A 81 -18.74 6.13 -20.86
C VAL A 81 -17.83 5.11 -21.57
N GLN A 82 -16.55 5.43 -21.76
CA GLN A 82 -15.56 4.54 -22.38
C GLN A 82 -15.28 3.29 -21.53
N ALA A 83 -14.98 3.46 -20.23
CA ALA A 83 -14.75 2.36 -19.29
C ALA A 83 -16.01 1.50 -19.04
N ARG A 84 -17.21 2.00 -19.36
CA ARG A 84 -18.48 1.27 -19.20
C ARG A 84 -18.93 0.50 -20.45
N HIS A 85 -18.62 0.98 -21.65
CA HIS A 85 -19.20 0.44 -22.88
C HIS A 85 -18.23 -0.32 -23.79
N TYR A 86 -16.92 -0.07 -23.69
CA TYR A 86 -15.96 -0.62 -24.66
C TYR A 86 -14.79 -1.36 -24.03
N ASP A 87 -14.54 -1.14 -22.74
CA ASP A 87 -13.41 -1.72 -22.05
C ASP A 87 -13.80 -3.02 -21.33
N GLY A 88 -13.78 -4.12 -22.09
CA GLY A 88 -13.97 -5.47 -21.57
C GLY A 88 -12.68 -6.13 -21.08
N HIS A 89 -11.56 -5.40 -21.06
CA HIS A 89 -10.30 -5.94 -20.60
C HIS A 89 -10.29 -5.92 -19.06
N GLU A 90 -9.95 -7.05 -18.44
CA GLU A 90 -9.97 -7.15 -16.98
C GLU A 90 -8.71 -6.58 -16.32
N TYR A 91 -7.66 -6.29 -17.10
CA TYR A 91 -6.36 -5.76 -16.64
C TYR A 91 -5.76 -6.58 -15.48
N ILE A 92 -5.91 -7.90 -15.55
CA ILE A 92 -5.44 -8.81 -14.48
C ILE A 92 -3.92 -8.72 -14.30
N ASP A 93 -3.18 -8.62 -15.41
CA ASP A 93 -1.71 -8.57 -15.37
C ASP A 93 -1.23 -7.24 -14.78
N GLU A 94 -1.79 -6.10 -15.19
CA GLU A 94 -1.44 -4.79 -14.65
C GLU A 94 -1.84 -4.65 -13.17
N LYS A 95 -2.99 -5.21 -12.78
CA LYS A 95 -3.40 -5.28 -11.36
C LYS A 95 -2.41 -6.12 -10.56
N ARG A 96 -1.92 -7.22 -11.13
CA ARG A 96 -0.91 -8.07 -10.48
C ARG A 96 0.42 -7.34 -10.33
N GLU A 97 0.91 -6.69 -11.39
CA GLU A 97 2.13 -5.88 -11.34
C GLU A 97 2.05 -4.76 -10.30
N ALA A 98 0.90 -4.08 -10.20
CA ALA A 98 0.66 -3.06 -9.18
C ALA A 98 0.75 -3.62 -7.76
N LEU A 99 0.18 -4.81 -7.52
CA LEU A 99 0.29 -5.51 -6.23
C LEU A 99 1.73 -5.96 -5.93
N ASP A 100 2.51 -6.32 -6.95
CA ASP A 100 3.91 -6.75 -6.78
C ASP A 100 4.76 -5.53 -6.40
N ALA A 101 4.55 -4.39 -7.07
CA ALA A 101 5.17 -3.11 -6.73
C ALA A 101 4.81 -2.66 -5.30
N LEU A 102 3.54 -2.81 -4.89
CA LEU A 102 3.09 -2.53 -3.54
C LEU A 102 3.84 -3.39 -2.51
N TYR A 103 3.88 -4.71 -2.73
CA TYR A 103 4.55 -5.63 -1.83
C TYR A 103 6.06 -5.34 -1.71
N LEU A 104 6.73 -5.09 -2.84
CA LEU A 104 8.14 -4.70 -2.86
C LEU A 104 8.38 -3.41 -2.08
N SER A 105 7.50 -2.41 -2.22
CA SER A 105 7.65 -1.15 -1.49
C SER A 105 7.45 -1.30 0.02
N LEU A 106 6.58 -2.23 0.45
CA LEU A 106 6.33 -2.49 1.87
C LEU A 106 7.44 -3.33 2.53
N THR A 107 8.12 -4.17 1.74
CA THR A 107 9.12 -5.13 2.25
C THR A 107 10.56 -4.73 1.99
N ARG A 108 10.79 -3.69 1.18
CA ARG A 108 12.12 -3.11 0.99
C ARG A 108 12.63 -2.62 2.34
N LYS A 109 13.64 -3.30 2.90
CA LYS A 109 14.41 -2.78 4.02
C LYS A 109 15.01 -1.44 3.61
N ALA A 110 14.83 -0.41 4.43
CA ALA A 110 15.52 0.84 4.22
C ALA A 110 17.03 0.57 4.15
N PRO A 111 17.79 1.18 3.21
CA PRO A 111 19.24 1.21 3.35
C PRO A 111 19.55 1.84 4.71
N ALA A 112 20.50 1.25 5.45
CA ALA A 112 21.01 1.85 6.68
C ALA A 112 21.27 3.33 6.43
N LYS A 113 20.73 4.22 7.28
CA LYS A 113 20.83 5.68 7.10
C LYS A 113 22.28 6.04 6.75
N ALA A 114 22.52 6.49 5.52
CA ALA A 114 23.79 7.12 5.17
C ALA A 114 23.86 8.42 5.98
N VAL A 115 24.77 8.47 6.94
CA VAL A 115 25.09 9.69 7.68
C VAL A 115 25.59 10.71 6.65
N PRO A 116 25.06 11.94 6.62
CA PRO A 116 25.56 12.95 5.71
C PRO A 116 27.01 13.27 6.08
N HIS A 117 27.96 12.97 5.19
CA HIS A 117 29.30 13.55 5.26
C HIS A 117 29.15 15.06 5.10
N LYS A 118 29.44 15.82 6.17
CA LYS A 118 29.57 17.27 6.08
C LYS A 118 30.59 17.59 4.99
N ALA A 119 30.15 18.27 3.92
CA ALA A 119 31.06 18.81 2.93
C ALA A 119 31.94 19.87 3.62
N THR A 120 33.23 19.62 3.71
CA THR A 120 34.21 20.59 4.19
C THR A 120 34.22 21.77 3.21
N ALA A 121 33.87 22.96 3.69
CA ALA A 121 33.88 24.18 2.90
C ALA A 121 35.29 24.45 2.38
N ASN A 122 35.47 24.40 1.05
CA ASN A 122 36.72 24.80 0.41
C ASN A 122 36.75 26.33 0.32
N ASN A 123 37.51 26.97 1.20
CA ASN A 123 37.62 28.42 1.26
C ASN A 123 38.54 28.91 0.13
N ARG A 124 37.93 29.40 -0.97
CA ARG A 124 38.62 30.20 -1.98
C ARG A 124 39.06 31.53 -1.37
N THR A 125 40.35 31.67 -1.07
CA THR A 125 40.97 32.99 -0.97
C THR A 125 41.53 33.38 -2.33
N ARG A 126 40.76 34.22 -3.03
CA ARG A 126 41.28 35.10 -4.08
C ARG A 126 42.24 36.08 -3.42
N ARG A 127 43.52 36.05 -3.80
CA ARG A 127 44.40 37.21 -3.70
C ARG A 127 44.84 37.61 -5.11
N ARG A 128 44.29 38.74 -5.55
CA ARG A 128 44.74 39.51 -6.71
C ARG A 128 46.09 40.16 -6.37
N ALA A 129 47.02 40.10 -7.32
CA ALA A 129 48.17 41.01 -7.43
C ALA A 129 47.67 42.47 -7.64
N PRO A 130 48.51 43.47 -7.38
CA PRO A 130 49.56 43.84 -8.33
C PRO A 130 50.98 43.58 -7.83
#